data_AF-A0A536S7F1-F1
#
_entry.id   AF-A0A536S7F1-F1
#
_cell.length_a   1.000
_cell.length_b   1.000
_cell.length_c   1.000
_cell.angle_alpha   90.00
_cell.angle_beta   90.00
_cell.angle_gamma   90.00
#
_symmetry.space_group_name_H-M   'P 1'
#
loop_
_entity.id
_entity.type
_entity.pdbx_description
1 polymer ?
#
loop_
_entity_poly.entity_id
_entity_poly.type
_entity_poly.pdbx_seq_one_letter_code
_entity_poly.pdbx_strand_id
1 'polypeptide(L)'
;MRERVLYHQIHPLKLFADFSSAIIAIDLLWQHALVSGLIIGLLPPMLVSFAIIQEVDLERYRRSGMGAYLRRYMTPTVQALRLFGALIALYASWYHVPAGIIGGFALVAACWSYGILRAWAR
;
A
#
# COMPACT_ATOMS: atom_id res chain seq x y z
N MET A 1 -13.80 7.82 -15.49
CA MET A 1 -12.69 6.93 -15.08
C MET A 1 -12.00 7.30 -13.76
N ARG A 2 -11.72 8.59 -13.47
CA ARG A 2 -10.85 8.98 -12.33
C ARG A 2 -11.36 8.60 -10.94
N GLU A 3 -12.68 8.53 -10.75
CA GLU A 3 -13.26 8.10 -9.47
C GLU A 3 -13.10 6.60 -9.20
N ARG A 4 -13.16 5.73 -10.24
CA ARG A 4 -13.04 4.27 -10.06
C ARG A 4 -11.65 3.83 -9.58
N VAL A 5 -10.60 4.56 -9.96
CA VAL A 5 -9.21 4.27 -9.56
C VAL A 5 -8.97 4.52 -8.07
N LEU A 6 -9.65 5.52 -7.47
CA LEU A 6 -9.48 5.85 -6.05
C LEU A 6 -10.11 4.80 -5.14
N TYR A 7 -11.25 4.23 -5.53
CA TYR A 7 -11.98 3.24 -4.72
C TYR A 7 -11.37 1.84 -4.79
N HIS A 8 -10.60 1.53 -5.84
CA HIS A 8 -9.83 0.28 -5.95
C HIS A 8 -8.81 0.13 -4.78
N GLN A 9 -8.15 1.21 -4.37
CA GLN A 9 -7.09 1.17 -3.34
C GLN A 9 -7.61 0.85 -1.93
N ILE A 10 -8.93 0.81 -1.74
CA ILE A 10 -9.60 0.76 -0.44
C ILE A 10 -9.94 -0.66 -0.01
N HIS A 11 -9.91 -1.61 -0.95
CA HIS A 11 -10.33 -2.96 -0.64
C HIS A 11 -9.35 -3.60 0.37
N PRO A 12 -9.83 -4.15 1.50
CA PRO A 12 -8.95 -4.78 2.50
C PRO A 12 -8.11 -5.91 1.90
N LEU A 13 -8.62 -6.59 0.85
CA LEU A 13 -7.86 -7.57 0.08
C LEU A 13 -6.63 -6.97 -0.61
N LYS A 14 -6.71 -5.74 -1.12
CA LYS A 14 -5.58 -5.04 -1.73
C LYS A 14 -4.52 -4.73 -0.69
N LEU A 15 -4.94 -4.24 0.49
CA LEU A 15 -4.03 -3.98 1.59
C LEU A 15 -3.33 -5.27 2.07
N PHE A 16 -4.09 -6.36 2.21
CA PHE A 16 -3.56 -7.66 2.60
C PHE A 16 -2.57 -8.20 1.57
N ALA A 17 -2.90 -8.11 0.28
CA ALA A 17 -2.02 -8.50 -0.81
C ALA A 17 -0.74 -7.66 -0.82
N ASP A 18 -0.86 -6.34 -0.71
CA ASP A 18 0.29 -5.42 -0.67
C ASP A 18 1.21 -5.71 0.53
N PHE A 19 0.64 -5.95 1.73
CA PHE A 19 1.42 -6.22 2.94
C PHE A 19 2.12 -7.59 2.89
N SER A 20 1.39 -8.63 2.50
CA SER A 20 1.95 -9.99 2.37
C SER A 20 3.05 -10.03 1.31
N SER A 21 2.80 -9.39 0.16
CA SER A 21 3.76 -9.30 -0.93
C SER A 21 5.01 -8.50 -0.53
N ALA A 22 4.85 -7.40 0.22
CA ALA A 22 5.97 -6.63 0.71
C ALA A 22 6.86 -7.43 1.68
N ILE A 23 6.28 -8.21 2.60
CA ILE A 23 7.05 -9.07 3.52
C ILE A 23 7.86 -10.10 2.73
N ILE A 24 7.23 -10.82 1.80
CA ILE A 24 7.91 -11.85 1.01
C ILE A 24 8.97 -11.21 0.09
N ALA A 25 8.68 -10.06 -0.51
CA ALA A 25 9.64 -9.33 -1.35
C ALA A 25 10.86 -8.86 -0.55
N ILE A 26 10.68 -8.42 0.70
CA ILE A 26 11.78 -8.02 1.59
C ILE A 26 12.66 -9.22 1.92
N ASP A 27 12.09 -10.38 2.23
CA ASP A 27 12.84 -11.60 2.49
C ASP A 27 13.65 -12.05 1.25
N LEU A 28 13.04 -12.00 0.07
CA LEU A 28 13.73 -12.32 -1.19
C LEU A 28 14.84 -11.31 -1.53
N LEU A 29 14.61 -10.02 -1.29
CA LEU A 29 15.62 -8.98 -1.52
C LEU A 29 16.76 -9.04 -0.51
N TRP A 30 16.47 -9.45 0.73
CA TRP A 30 17.49 -9.77 1.73
C TRP A 30 18.38 -10.91 1.24
N GLN A 31 17.82 -11.90 0.56
CA GLN A 31 18.59 -12.98 -0.09
C GLN A 31 19.21 -12.59 -1.45
N HIS A 32 19.19 -11.30 -1.81
CA HIS A 32 19.62 -10.76 -3.11
C HIS A 32 18.91 -11.35 -4.33
N ALA A 33 17.75 -11.99 -4.16
CA ALA A 33 16.92 -12.53 -5.23
C ALA A 33 16.05 -11.43 -5.88
N LEU A 34 16.71 -10.48 -6.57
CA LEU A 34 16.09 -9.26 -7.13
C LEU A 34 14.85 -9.56 -8.00
N VAL A 35 14.98 -10.47 -8.96
CA VAL A 35 13.90 -10.79 -9.92
C VAL A 35 12.68 -11.35 -9.19
N SER A 36 12.89 -12.33 -8.32
CA SER A 36 11.80 -12.93 -7.53
C SER A 36 11.17 -11.92 -6.58
N GLY A 37 11.98 -11.09 -5.92
CA GLY A 37 11.51 -10.04 -5.02
C GLY A 37 10.66 -8.99 -5.75
N LEU A 38 11.05 -8.58 -6.97
CA LEU A 38 10.25 -7.67 -7.81
C LEU A 38 8.97 -8.33 -8.32
N ILE A 39 9.04 -9.58 -8.78
CA ILE A 39 7.87 -10.35 -9.20
C ILE A 39 6.86 -10.40 -8.05
N ILE A 40 7.27 -10.87 -6.88
CA ILE A 40 6.35 -10.98 -5.74
C ILE A 40 5.92 -9.61 -5.22
N GLY A 41 6.79 -8.60 -5.24
CA GLY A 41 6.47 -7.25 -4.79
C GLY A 41 5.50 -6.50 -5.70
N LEU A 42 5.41 -6.83 -6.99
CA LEU A 42 4.56 -6.12 -7.95
C LEU A 42 3.36 -6.95 -8.47
N LEU A 43 3.56 -8.20 -8.85
CA LEU A 43 2.55 -8.98 -9.58
C LEU A 43 1.30 -9.27 -8.73
N PRO A 44 1.38 -9.86 -7.53
CA PRO A 44 0.20 -10.14 -6.70
C PRO A 44 -0.60 -8.86 -6.38
N PRO A 45 0.04 -7.75 -5.94
CA PRO A 45 -0.63 -6.45 -5.81
C PRO A 45 -1.36 -6.02 -7.09
N MET A 46 -0.72 -6.13 -8.25
CA MET A 46 -1.30 -5.71 -9.53
C MET A 46 -2.48 -6.60 -9.95
N LEU A 47 -2.39 -7.92 -9.75
CA LEU A 47 -3.47 -8.86 -10.07
C LEU A 47 -4.70 -8.59 -9.20
N VAL A 48 -4.49 -8.36 -7.90
CA VAL A 48 -5.57 -8.01 -6.98
C VAL A 48 -6.17 -6.65 -7.34
N SER A 49 -5.34 -5.66 -7.72
CA SER A 49 -5.82 -4.38 -8.26
C SER A 49 -6.73 -4.59 -9.47
N PHE A 50 -6.27 -5.39 -10.44
CA PHE A 50 -6.98 -5.64 -11.69
C PHE A 50 -8.31 -6.36 -11.46
N ALA A 51 -8.31 -7.43 -10.67
CA ALA A 51 -9.51 -8.19 -10.32
C ALA A 51 -10.55 -7.29 -9.63
N ILE A 52 -10.14 -6.44 -8.69
CA ILE A 52 -11.05 -5.52 -7.99
C ILE A 52 -11.66 -4.50 -8.97
N ILE A 53 -10.89 -3.98 -9.92
CA ILE A 53 -11.39 -3.01 -10.90
C ILE A 53 -12.43 -3.63 -11.84
N GLN A 54 -12.29 -4.92 -12.16
CA GLN A 54 -13.20 -5.63 -13.07
C GLN A 54 -14.47 -6.15 -12.38
N GLU A 55 -14.35 -6.68 -11.16
CA GLU A 55 -15.40 -7.47 -10.52
C GLU A 55 -16.24 -6.70 -9.50
N VAL A 56 -15.71 -5.61 -8.91
CA VAL A 56 -16.34 -4.98 -7.74
C VAL A 56 -17.16 -3.76 -8.14
N ASP A 57 -18.44 -3.76 -7.78
CA ASP A 57 -19.31 -2.58 -7.89
C ASP A 57 -18.93 -1.52 -6.82
N LEU A 58 -18.08 -0.58 -7.25
CA LEU A 58 -17.44 0.44 -6.42
C LEU A 58 -18.44 1.41 -5.76
N GLU A 59 -19.69 1.44 -6.25
CA GLU A 59 -20.79 2.27 -5.74
C GLU A 59 -21.11 1.96 -4.27
N ARG A 60 -21.01 0.69 -3.86
CA ARG A 60 -21.31 0.22 -2.49
C ARG A 60 -20.21 0.61 -1.49
N TYR A 61 -18.94 0.57 -1.92
CA TYR A 61 -17.81 1.00 -1.11
C TYR A 61 -17.73 2.52 -0.96
N ARG A 62 -18.16 3.28 -1.98
CA ARG A 62 -18.24 4.74 -1.93
C ARG A 62 -19.15 5.26 -0.79
N ARG A 63 -20.20 4.51 -0.45
CA ARG A 63 -21.13 4.84 0.64
C ARG A 63 -20.64 4.38 2.03
N SER A 64 -19.55 3.62 2.12
CA SER A 64 -18.99 3.17 3.39
C SER A 64 -18.17 4.27 4.08
N GLY A 65 -18.09 4.23 5.41
CA GLY A 65 -17.26 5.16 6.20
C GLY A 65 -15.78 5.13 5.79
N MET A 66 -15.25 3.96 5.42
CA MET A 66 -13.88 3.81 4.93
C MET A 66 -13.67 4.45 3.55
N GLY A 67 -14.67 4.37 2.66
CA GLY A 67 -14.65 5.06 1.37
C GLY A 67 -14.64 6.58 1.50
N ALA A 68 -15.42 7.12 2.44
CA ALA A 68 -15.43 8.54 2.75
C ALA A 68 -14.11 9.01 3.39
N TYR A 69 -13.53 8.21 4.28
CA TYR A 69 -12.23 8.44 4.91
C TYR A 69 -11.11 8.55 3.85
N LEU A 70 -10.98 7.55 2.98
CA LEU A 70 -9.90 7.52 1.99
C LEU A 70 -10.05 8.62 0.95
N ARG A 71 -11.27 8.92 0.49
CA ARG A 71 -11.49 10.06 -0.42
C ARG A 71 -11.02 11.39 0.19
N ARG A 72 -11.11 11.54 1.52
CA ARG A 72 -10.78 12.77 2.21
C ARG A 72 -9.30 12.88 2.59
N TYR A 73 -8.65 11.77 2.93
CA TYR A 73 -7.31 11.77 3.51
C TYR A 73 -6.23 11.10 2.64
N MET A 74 -6.60 10.27 1.67
CA MET A 74 -5.65 9.60 0.76
C MET A 74 -5.35 10.49 -0.45
N THR A 75 -4.70 11.62 -0.20
CA THR A 75 -4.28 12.57 -1.25
C THR A 75 -3.13 11.98 -2.08
N PRO A 76 -2.88 12.51 -3.30
CA PRO A 76 -1.74 12.08 -4.13
C PRO A 76 -0.40 12.17 -3.38
N THR A 77 -0.23 13.18 -2.52
CA THR A 77 0.97 13.35 -1.68
C THR A 77 1.14 12.23 -0.67
N VAL A 78 0.05 11.81 0.00
CA VAL A 78 0.09 10.69 0.96
C VAL A 78 0.40 9.36 0.25
N GLN A 79 -0.12 9.18 -0.96
CA GLN A 79 0.22 8.02 -1.80
C GLN A 79 1.70 8.04 -2.22
N ALA A 80 2.25 9.20 -2.58
CA ALA A 80 3.67 9.34 -2.91
C ALA A 80 4.56 9.05 -1.69
N LEU A 81 4.19 9.53 -0.50
CA LEU A 81 4.90 9.21 0.75
C LEU A 81 4.86 7.73 1.10
N ARG A 82 3.71 7.06 0.88
CA ARG A 82 3.62 5.59 1.02
C ARG A 82 4.58 4.88 0.07
N LEU A 83 4.59 5.25 -1.20
CA LEU A 83 5.48 4.65 -2.18
C LEU A 83 6.94 4.86 -1.78
N PHE A 84 7.29 6.08 -1.35
CA PHE A 84 8.62 6.40 -0.85
C PHE A 84 9.03 5.54 0.35
N GLY A 85 8.14 5.35 1.33
CA GLY A 85 8.39 4.47 2.47
C GLY A 85 8.60 3.01 2.08
N ALA A 86 7.83 2.51 1.11
CA ALA A 86 8.03 1.17 0.56
C ALA A 86 9.39 1.04 -0.16
N LEU A 87 9.79 2.04 -0.95
CA LEU A 87 11.09 2.06 -1.61
C LEU A 87 12.25 2.08 -0.61
N ILE A 88 12.13 2.83 0.49
CA ILE A 88 13.11 2.79 1.59
C ILE A 88 13.22 1.39 2.15
N ALA A 89 12.10 0.70 2.40
CA ALA A 89 12.12 -0.65 2.96
C ALA A 89 12.80 -1.66 2.00
N LEU A 90 12.51 -1.59 0.70
CA LEU A 90 13.14 -2.44 -0.32
C LEU A 90 14.64 -2.13 -0.50
N TYR A 91 15.02 -0.86 -0.46
CA TYR A 91 16.42 -0.47 -0.50
C TYR A 91 17.16 -0.96 0.74
N ALA A 92 16.57 -0.73 1.92
CA ALA A 92 17.15 -1.17 3.19
C ALA A 92 17.24 -2.69 3.30
N SER A 93 16.30 -3.44 2.73
CA SER A 93 16.39 -4.91 2.71
C SER A 93 17.56 -5.39 1.85
N TRP A 94 17.80 -4.75 0.70
CA TRP A 94 18.96 -5.08 -0.13
C TRP A 94 20.29 -4.87 0.61
N TYR A 95 20.44 -3.76 1.33
CA TYR A 95 21.66 -3.45 2.10
C TYR A 95 21.69 -4.05 3.51
N HIS A 96 20.72 -4.90 3.87
CA HIS A 96 20.66 -5.57 5.16
C HIS A 96 20.62 -4.58 6.35
N VAL A 97 19.80 -3.53 6.24
CA VAL A 97 19.63 -2.49 7.27
C VAL A 97 18.23 -2.61 7.90
N PRO A 98 18.05 -3.39 8.99
CA PRO A 98 16.74 -3.61 9.61
C PRO A 98 16.05 -2.31 10.06
N ALA A 99 16.81 -1.35 10.56
CA ALA A 99 16.28 -0.04 10.97
C ALA A 99 15.62 0.71 9.79
N GLY A 100 16.17 0.58 8.58
CA GLY A 100 15.59 1.16 7.38
C GLY A 100 14.30 0.46 6.94
N ILE A 101 14.23 -0.86 7.09
CA ILE A 101 13.01 -1.64 6.82
C ILE A 101 11.89 -1.21 7.77
N ILE A 102 12.19 -1.17 9.08
CA ILE A 102 11.24 -0.75 10.12
C ILE A 102 10.81 0.71 9.89
N GLY A 103 11.76 1.60 9.58
CA GLY A 103 11.48 3.01 9.27
C GLY A 103 10.59 3.19 8.05
N GLY A 104 10.84 2.43 6.97
CA GLY A 104 10.01 2.44 5.76
C GLY A 104 8.56 2.00 6.05
N PHE A 105 8.39 0.90 6.79
CA PHE A 105 7.06 0.45 7.23
C PHE A 105 6.38 1.43 8.18
N ALA A 106 7.13 2.02 9.12
CA ALA A 106 6.59 3.02 10.04
C ALA A 106 6.08 4.25 9.28
N LEU A 107 6.77 4.68 8.21
CA LEU A 107 6.31 5.76 7.35
C LEU A 107 5.03 5.39 6.60
N VAL A 108 4.95 4.18 6.05
CA VAL A 108 3.73 3.68 5.37
C VAL A 108 2.57 3.62 6.35
N ALA A 109 2.78 3.10 7.55
CA ALA A 109 1.78 3.05 8.61
C ALA A 109 1.34 4.45 9.05
N ALA A 110 2.27 5.40 9.22
CA ALA A 110 1.97 6.78 9.56
C ALA A 110 1.10 7.45 8.48
N CYS A 111 1.33 7.15 7.19
CA CYS A 111 0.50 7.65 6.10
C CYS A 111 -0.94 7.11 6.16
N TRP A 112 -1.11 5.83 6.54
CA TRP A 112 -2.44 5.25 6.76
C TRP A 112 -3.15 5.86 7.98
N SER A 113 -2.40 6.11 9.04
CA SER A 113 -2.88 6.68 10.30
C SER A 113 -3.06 8.20 10.25
N TYR A 114 -2.48 8.90 9.27
CA TYR A 114 -2.53 10.36 9.15
C TYR A 114 -3.96 10.89 9.12
N GLY A 115 -4.85 10.22 8.38
CA GLY A 115 -6.25 10.60 8.35
C GLY A 115 -6.97 10.29 9.66
N ILE A 116 -6.63 9.19 10.36
CA ILE A 116 -7.22 8.81 11.65
C ILE A 116 -6.85 9.89 12.66
N LEU A 117 -5.57 10.23 12.79
CA LEU A 117 -5.08 11.28 13.68
C LEU A 117 -5.74 12.64 13.41
N ARG A 118 -5.95 13.01 12.14
CA ARG A 118 -6.69 14.24 11.77
C ARG A 118 -8.21 14.16 11.90
N ALA A 119 -8.79 12.97 11.92
CA ALA A 119 -10.22 12.76 12.14
C ALA A 119 -10.55 12.79 13.64
N TRP A 120 -9.64 12.32 14.50
CA TRP A 120 -9.75 12.40 15.96
C TRP A 120 -9.41 13.77 16.54
N ALA A 121 -8.66 14.60 15.81
CA ALA A 121 -8.31 15.97 16.21
C ALA A 121 -9.37 17.04 15.86
N ARG A 122 -10.57 16.63 15.40
CA ARG A 122 -11.74 17.49 15.17
C ARG A 122 -12.86 17.08 16.10
#